data_AF-A0A847YTX5-F1
#
_entry.id   AF-A0A847YTX5-F1
#
_cell.length_a   1.000
_cell.length_b   1.000
_cell.length_c   1.000
_cell.angle_alpha   90.00
_cell.angle_beta   90.00
_cell.angle_gamma   90.00
#
_symmetry.space_group_name_H-M   'P 1'
#
loop_
_entity.id
_entity.type
_entity.pdbx_description
1 polymer ?
#
loop_
_entity_poly.entity_id
_entity_poly.type
_entity_poly.pdbx_seq_one_letter_code
_entity_poly.pdbx_strand_id
1 'polypeptide(L)' 'GSWAYSDSHNDLPLLGLVDHPVAVTPDDLLRQHALSRRWEILDLM' A
#
# COMPACT_ATOMS: atom_id res chain seq x y z
N GLY A 1 -6.71 5.01 -14.27
CA GLY A 1 -5.43 5.16 -13.58
C GLY A 1 -5.62 6.12 -12.44
N SER A 2 -5.92 5.61 -11.26
CA SER A 2 -5.85 6.33 -9.99
C SER A 2 -4.74 5.72 -9.15
N TRP A 3 -4.00 6.54 -8.41
CA TRP A 3 -2.89 6.12 -7.55
C TRP A 3 -3.15 6.58 -6.12
N ALA A 4 -2.74 5.76 -5.16
CA ALA A 4 -2.68 6.15 -3.76
C ALA A 4 -1.42 5.54 -3.14
N TYR A 5 -0.82 6.31 -2.24
CA TYR A 5 0.43 5.98 -1.55
C TYR A 5 0.16 6.08 -0.05
N SER A 6 0.50 5.06 0.71
CA SER A 6 0.39 5.10 2.17
C SER A 6 1.43 4.21 2.84
N ASP A 7 1.82 4.60 4.04
CA ASP A 7 2.72 3.89 4.95
C ASP A 7 1.98 3.12 6.05
N SER A 8 0.66 3.28 6.16
CA SER A 8 -0.12 2.71 7.26
C SER A 8 -1.29 1.86 6.80
N HIS A 9 -1.53 0.75 7.52
CA HIS A 9 -2.69 -0.12 7.28
C HIS A 9 -4.04 0.59 7.46
N ASN A 10 -4.08 1.75 8.12
CA ASN A 10 -5.28 2.57 8.26
C ASN A 10 -5.88 2.96 6.91
N ASP A 11 -5.04 3.09 5.87
CA ASP A 11 -5.46 3.51 4.54
C ASP A 11 -5.80 2.34 3.62
N LEU A 12 -5.83 1.10 4.12
CA LEU A 12 -6.28 -0.07 3.34
C LEU A 12 -7.62 0.14 2.62
N PRO A 13 -8.65 0.77 3.23
CA PRO A 13 -9.89 1.09 2.52
C PRO A 13 -9.66 2.02 1.32
N LEU A 14 -8.80 3.03 1.45
CA LEU A 14 -8.48 3.97 0.37
C LEU A 14 -7.66 3.29 -0.73
N LEU A 15 -6.59 2.57 -0.36
CA LEU A 15 -5.74 1.83 -1.28
C LEU A 15 -6.54 0.76 -2.05
N GLY A 16 -7.56 0.17 -1.42
CA GLY A 16 -8.46 -0.80 -2.06
C GLY A 16 -9.40 -0.22 -3.12
N LEU A 17 -9.52 1.11 -3.23
CA LEU A 17 -10.40 1.79 -4.18
C LEU A 17 -9.70 2.30 -5.44
N VAL A 18 -8.37 2.33 -5.46
CA VAL A 18 -7.58 2.87 -6.58
C VAL A 18 -7.07 1.77 -7.52
N ASP A 19 -6.76 2.15 -8.75
CA ASP A 19 -6.22 1.22 -9.75
C ASP A 19 -4.77 0.79 -9.43
N HIS A 20 -4.01 1.68 -8.80
CA HIS A 20 -2.58 1.52 -8.53
C HIS A 20 -2.23 1.89 -7.08
N PRO A 21 -2.52 1.00 -6.11
CA PRO A 21 -2.11 1.19 -4.72
C PRO A 21 -0.62 0.90 -4.54
N VAL A 22 0.05 1.78 -3.80
CA VAL A 22 1.48 1.67 -3.47
C VAL A 22 1.65 1.82 -1.97
N ALA A 23 2.35 0.86 -1.36
CA ALA A 23 2.71 0.89 0.05
C ALA A 23 4.11 1.51 0.20
N VAL A 24 4.21 2.67 0.84
CA VAL A 24 5.46 3.42 1.01
C VAL A 24 5.96 3.25 2.43
N THR A 25 7.13 2.67 2.66
CA THR A 25 7.64 2.34 4.01
C THR A 25 6.56 1.75 4.94
N PRO A 26 5.85 0.69 4.51
CA PRO A 26 4.65 0.24 5.20
C PRO A 26 4.93 -0.36 6.58
N ASP A 27 3.98 -0.18 7.50
CA ASP A 27 3.89 -0.99 8.71
C ASP A 27 3.73 -2.49 8.39
N ASP A 28 3.95 -3.36 9.38
CA ASP A 28 3.93 -4.81 9.18
C ASP A 28 2.60 -5.33 8.60
N LEU A 29 1.47 -4.71 8.98
CA LEU A 29 0.14 -5.11 8.52
C LEU A 29 -0.08 -4.72 7.06
N LEU A 30 0.26 -3.48 6.70
CA LEU A 30 0.20 -3.01 5.32
C LEU A 30 1.19 -3.78 4.44
N ARG A 31 2.39 -4.08 4.95
CA ARG A 31 3.40 -4.88 4.25
C ARG A 31 2.87 -6.28 3.93
N GLN A 32 2.30 -6.98 4.91
CA GLN A 32 1.69 -8.29 4.68
C GLN A 32 0.55 -8.22 3.65
N HIS A 33 -0.30 -7.19 3.75
CA HIS A 33 -1.40 -6.98 2.81
C HIS A 33 -0.90 -6.73 1.39
N ALA A 34 0.05 -5.80 1.23
CA ALA A 34 0.67 -5.44 -0.03
C ALA A 34 1.35 -6.66 -0.67
N LEU A 35 2.10 -7.45 0.09
CA LEU A 35 2.71 -8.69 -0.39
C LEU A 35 1.67 -9.70 -0.87
N SER A 36 0.58 -9.90 -0.11
CA SER A 36 -0.49 -10.84 -0.48
C SER A 36 -1.22 -10.44 -1.77
N ARG A 37 -1.37 -9.13 -1.99
CA ARG A 37 -2.04 -8.57 -3.18
C ARG A 37 -1.10 -8.21 -4.31
N ARG A 38 0.20 -8.42 -4.13
CA ARG A 38 1.26 -8.00 -5.07
C ARG A 38 1.19 -6.50 -5.39
N TRP A 39 0.88 -5.68 -4.39
CA TRP A 39 1.01 -4.22 -4.48
C TRP A 39 2.48 -3.83 -4.48
N GLU A 40 2.77 -2.69 -5.10
CA GLU A 40 4.12 -2.13 -5.09
C GLU A 40 4.47 -1.68 -3.68
N ILE A 41 5.68 -2.02 -3.23
CA ILE A 41 6.23 -1.58 -1.95
C ILE A 41 7.46 -0.74 -2.24
N LEU A 42 7.47 0.49 -1.73
CA LEU A 42 8.53 1.46 -1.96
C LEU A 42 9.15 1.85 -0.62
N ASP A 43 10.34 1.35 -0.34
CA ASP A 43 11.11 1.70 0.85
C ASP A 43 11.99 2.92 0.54
N LEU A 44 11.69 4.06 1.19
CA LEU A 44 12.38 5.35 0.99
C LEU A 44 13.58 5.55 1.95
N MET A 45 14.17 4.46 2.44
CA MET A 45 15.34 4.50 3.34
C MET A 45 16.62 4.95 2.63
#